data_AF-A0A382GRS8-F1
#
_entry.id   AF-A0A382GRS8-F1
#
_cell.length_a   1.000
_cell.length_b   1.000
_cell.length_c   1.000
_cell.angle_alpha   90.00
_cell.angle_beta   90.00
_cell.angle_gamma   90.00
#
_symmetry.space_group_name_H-M   'P 1'
#
loop_
_entity.id
_entity.type
_entity.pdbx_description
1 polymer ?
#
loop_
_entity_poly.entity_id
_entity_poly.type
_entity_poly.pdbx_seq_one_letter_code
_entity_poly.pdbx_strand_id
1 'polypeptide(L)'
;GEKAVSDNWHIFLKLQEISIDREQRTKNLKPLIKPIINQVIIKGNKLLSNKFIRSFIGLENGMKLNPQLLDENIAELYSLGYFRIIYYEIHKSDNEKIDLVINVHESQLKKFNLGLRWDNYYDLIAIANVQLNSNLLPGLRIEDQFQFAGIQKNIFSIYYPSRKLNFPIYPFIRIKNSGYIFKKYDLEETPKRYKHRTNGVSTGIGVLLKNFWNTELEYFYRQESFLPEEYDVGTNDLYASISLSAQLDLLDDVLLPSNGILFKGKYENSSTEWGSTQNYHLYRGIGDIYFSRKRNTYHIMGYYHQILNDFPRFIATIPRGSQTFAGVEEFQLWGSTLVFSRLEYRYKHKKDIFAHLVMNWLISAKADDNISTENKWGAGFGITLMSPLGPLEFIWSRGPKNIYLSNEGWQNLFYFSAGYKF
;
A
#
# COMPACT_ATOMS: atom_id res chain seq x y z
N GLY A 1 0.95 -33.34 -14.56
CA GLY A 1 1.75 -32.66 -15.58
C GLY A 1 2.45 -33.69 -16.44
N GLU A 2 3.67 -34.08 -16.05
CA GLU A 2 4.54 -34.98 -16.83
C GLU A 2 3.94 -36.35 -17.12
N LYS A 3 3.23 -36.97 -16.16
CA LYS A 3 2.58 -38.26 -16.38
C LYS A 3 1.53 -38.22 -17.50
N ALA A 4 0.73 -37.16 -17.54
CA ALA A 4 -0.26 -36.94 -18.59
C ALA A 4 0.37 -36.65 -19.97
N VAL A 5 1.58 -36.09 -20.01
CA VAL A 5 2.32 -35.86 -21.25
C VAL A 5 2.89 -37.18 -21.78
N SER A 6 3.45 -38.02 -20.90
CA SER A 6 4.00 -39.32 -21.27
C SER A 6 2.91 -40.29 -21.74
N ASP A 7 1.78 -40.34 -21.03
CA ASP A 7 0.66 -41.23 -21.37
C ASP A 7 0.03 -40.88 -22.74
N ASN A 8 0.05 -39.60 -23.15
CA ASN A 8 -0.57 -39.12 -24.39
C ASN A 8 0.42 -38.89 -25.55
N TRP A 9 1.71 -39.18 -25.38
CA TRP A 9 2.74 -38.96 -26.40
C TRP A 9 2.45 -39.71 -27.71
N HIS A 10 1.89 -40.91 -27.60
CA HIS A 10 1.51 -41.72 -28.75
C HIS A 10 0.39 -41.08 -29.60
N ILE A 11 -0.53 -40.33 -28.98
CA ILE A 11 -1.61 -39.60 -29.67
C ILE A 11 -1.00 -38.46 -30.49
N PHE A 12 -0.01 -37.77 -29.91
CA PHE A 12 0.71 -36.69 -30.59
C PHE A 12 1.44 -37.20 -31.84
N LEU A 13 2.14 -38.34 -31.74
CA LEU A 13 2.81 -38.96 -32.89
C LEU A 13 1.82 -39.39 -33.98
N LYS A 14 0.67 -39.96 -33.59
CA LYS A 14 -0.39 -40.33 -34.53
C LYS A 14 -0.99 -39.12 -35.25
N LEU A 15 -1.20 -38.01 -34.53
CA LEU A 15 -1.64 -36.74 -35.11
C LEU A 15 -0.59 -36.17 -36.07
N GLN A 16 0.69 -36.36 -35.76
CA GLN A 16 1.79 -35.94 -36.62
C GLN A 16 1.81 -36.74 -37.94
N GLU A 17 1.68 -38.08 -37.89
CA GLU A 17 1.57 -38.92 -39.09
C GLU A 17 0.37 -38.54 -39.97
N ILE A 18 -0.81 -38.30 -39.36
CA ILE A 18 -2.01 -37.86 -40.09
C ILE A 18 -1.81 -36.48 -40.73
N SER A 19 -0.95 -35.64 -40.16
CA SER A 19 -0.66 -34.30 -40.67
C SER A 19 0.39 -34.26 -41.78
N ILE A 20 1.24 -35.29 -41.90
CA ILE A 20 2.34 -35.36 -42.87
C ILE A 20 1.82 -35.63 -44.30
N ASP A 21 0.76 -36.43 -44.43
CA ASP A 21 0.20 -36.83 -45.74
C ASP A 21 -0.93 -35.90 -46.23
N ARG A 22 -1.28 -34.87 -45.45
CA ARG A 22 -2.11 -33.77 -45.94
C ARG A 22 -1.20 -32.81 -46.69
N GLU A 23 -1.38 -32.71 -48.01
CA GLU A 23 -0.97 -31.52 -48.75
C GLU A 23 -1.31 -30.31 -47.87
N GLN A 24 -0.28 -29.52 -47.52
CA GLN A 24 -0.50 -28.23 -46.93
C GLN A 24 -1.33 -27.44 -47.95
N ARG A 25 -2.65 -27.49 -47.81
CA ARG A 25 -3.51 -26.40 -48.24
C ARG A 25 -3.14 -25.23 -47.33
N THR A 26 -1.99 -24.63 -47.60
CA THR A 26 -1.84 -23.19 -47.53
C THR A 26 -2.86 -22.62 -48.51
N LYS A 27 -4.15 -22.68 -48.11
CA LYS A 27 -5.01 -21.54 -48.38
C LYS A 27 -4.19 -20.40 -47.83
N ASN A 28 -3.54 -19.65 -48.72
CA ASN A 28 -3.03 -18.33 -48.43
C ASN A 28 -4.14 -17.69 -47.62
N LEU A 29 -3.97 -17.61 -46.30
CA LEU A 29 -4.88 -16.90 -45.43
C LEU A 29 -4.76 -15.49 -45.95
N LYS A 30 -5.68 -15.09 -46.84
CA LYS A 30 -5.78 -13.71 -47.27
C LYS A 30 -5.79 -12.93 -45.96
N PRO A 31 -4.85 -12.01 -45.73
CA PRO A 31 -4.82 -11.25 -44.49
C PRO A 31 -6.23 -10.71 -44.30
N LEU A 32 -6.88 -11.09 -43.19
CA LEU A 32 -8.25 -10.68 -42.90
C LEU A 32 -8.26 -9.16 -43.06
N ILE A 33 -8.99 -8.68 -44.08
CA ILE A 33 -9.16 -7.26 -44.31
C ILE A 33 -9.75 -6.74 -43.00
N LYS A 34 -8.98 -5.91 -42.28
CA LYS A 34 -9.43 -5.34 -41.02
C LYS A 34 -10.68 -4.52 -41.34
N PRO A 35 -11.87 -4.93 -40.86
CA PRO A 35 -13.12 -4.31 -41.26
C PRO A 35 -13.15 -2.85 -40.82
N ILE A 36 -13.85 -2.03 -41.60
CA ILE A 36 -14.01 -0.62 -41.30
C ILE A 36 -15.16 -0.45 -40.31
N ILE A 37 -14.93 0.32 -39.25
CA ILE A 37 -15.95 0.63 -38.25
C ILE A 37 -16.96 1.58 -38.87
N ASN A 38 -18.21 1.17 -38.99
CA ASN A 38 -19.30 2.02 -39.43
C ASN A 38 -19.75 2.94 -38.30
N GLN A 39 -20.06 2.36 -37.13
CA GLN A 39 -20.47 3.11 -35.95
C GLN A 39 -20.01 2.45 -34.64
N VAL A 40 -19.80 3.28 -33.61
CA VAL A 40 -19.54 2.86 -32.23
C VAL A 40 -20.76 3.18 -31.35
N ILE A 41 -21.47 2.16 -30.89
CA ILE A 41 -22.67 2.30 -30.06
C ILE A 41 -22.29 2.02 -28.61
N ILE A 42 -22.65 2.91 -27.68
CA ILE A 42 -22.41 2.72 -26.25
C ILE A 42 -23.75 2.48 -25.57
N LYS A 43 -23.83 1.44 -24.74
CA LYS A 43 -25.04 1.01 -24.03
C LYS A 43 -24.76 0.74 -22.55
N GLY A 44 -25.73 1.05 -21.71
CA GLY A 44 -25.73 0.67 -20.28
C GLY A 44 -25.14 1.72 -19.32
N ASN A 45 -24.62 2.83 -19.84
CA ASN A 45 -24.26 4.00 -19.05
C ASN A 45 -25.51 4.78 -18.59
N LYS A 46 -25.43 5.38 -17.41
CA LYS A 46 -26.51 6.14 -16.77
C LYS A 46 -26.01 7.52 -16.32
N LEU A 47 -24.92 7.56 -15.58
CA LEU A 47 -24.35 8.79 -15.04
C LEU A 47 -23.24 9.35 -15.95
N LEU A 48 -22.49 8.48 -16.62
CA LEU A 48 -21.40 8.89 -17.49
C LEU A 48 -21.90 9.12 -18.93
N SER A 49 -21.37 10.14 -19.59
CA SER A 49 -21.77 10.47 -20.96
C SER A 49 -21.21 9.49 -21.99
N ASN A 50 -21.95 9.24 -23.07
CA ASN A 50 -21.45 8.49 -24.23
C ASN A 50 -20.16 9.11 -24.78
N LYS A 51 -20.04 10.44 -24.76
CA LYS A 51 -18.85 11.17 -25.22
C LYS A 51 -17.61 10.81 -24.40
N PHE A 52 -17.75 10.71 -23.08
CA PHE A 52 -16.66 10.29 -22.20
C PHE A 52 -16.16 8.89 -22.56
N ILE A 53 -17.06 7.90 -22.57
CA ILE A 53 -16.70 6.50 -22.88
C ILE A 53 -16.07 6.42 -24.29
N ARG A 54 -16.68 7.07 -25.29
CA ARG A 54 -16.15 7.13 -26.66
C ARG A 54 -14.75 7.71 -26.74
N SER A 55 -14.45 8.75 -25.95
CA SER A 55 -13.12 9.37 -25.92
C SER A 55 -12.02 8.46 -25.37
N PHE A 56 -12.36 7.44 -24.58
CA PHE A 56 -11.40 6.44 -24.07
C PHE A 56 -11.23 5.26 -25.01
N ILE A 57 -12.27 4.86 -25.74
CA ILE A 57 -12.22 3.74 -26.69
C ILE A 57 -11.23 4.00 -27.84
N GLY A 58 -10.96 5.27 -28.17
CA GLY A 58 -9.93 5.64 -29.15
C GLY A 58 -10.20 5.17 -30.58
N LEU A 59 -11.42 4.70 -30.86
CA LEU A 59 -11.88 4.27 -32.18
C LEU A 59 -13.03 5.17 -32.63
N GLU A 60 -12.90 5.67 -33.85
CA GLU A 60 -13.88 6.51 -34.50
C GLU A 60 -14.52 5.82 -35.71
N ASN A 61 -15.66 6.34 -36.13
CA ASN A 61 -16.33 5.89 -37.34
C ASN A 61 -15.39 6.09 -38.54
N GLY A 62 -15.23 5.08 -39.39
CA GLY A 62 -14.33 5.07 -40.54
C GLY A 62 -12.95 4.49 -40.28
N MET A 63 -12.57 4.22 -39.02
CA MET A 63 -11.29 3.58 -38.70
C MET A 63 -11.30 2.08 -38.99
N LYS A 64 -10.14 1.52 -39.36
CA LYS A 64 -9.95 0.07 -39.41
C LYS A 64 -9.93 -0.49 -37.98
N LEU A 65 -10.66 -1.57 -37.73
CA LEU A 65 -10.66 -2.21 -36.43
C LEU A 65 -9.25 -2.68 -36.05
N ASN A 66 -8.75 -2.20 -34.92
CA ASN A 66 -7.54 -2.70 -34.28
C ASN A 66 -7.90 -3.34 -32.93
N PRO A 67 -8.02 -4.68 -32.86
CA PRO A 67 -8.41 -5.37 -31.62
C PRO A 67 -7.44 -5.11 -30.46
N GLN A 68 -6.13 -5.06 -30.73
CA GLN A 68 -5.13 -4.79 -29.68
C GLN A 68 -5.33 -3.43 -29.03
N LEU A 69 -5.54 -2.39 -29.85
CA LEU A 69 -5.84 -1.04 -29.37
C LEU A 69 -7.17 -0.98 -28.61
N LEU A 70 -8.19 -1.70 -29.08
CA LEU A 70 -9.48 -1.78 -28.40
C LEU A 70 -9.35 -2.41 -27.01
N ASP A 71 -8.61 -3.51 -26.90
CA ASP A 71 -8.39 -4.21 -25.63
C ASP A 71 -7.59 -3.34 -24.64
N GLU A 72 -6.55 -2.65 -25.11
CA GLU A 72 -5.77 -1.70 -24.31
C GLU A 72 -6.66 -0.56 -23.77
N ASN A 73 -7.47 0.04 -24.64
CA ASN A 73 -8.37 1.14 -24.29
C ASN A 73 -9.50 0.71 -23.35
N ILE A 74 -10.02 -0.51 -23.51
CA ILE A 74 -11.00 -1.08 -22.58
C ILE A 74 -10.36 -1.35 -21.21
N ALA A 75 -9.14 -1.88 -21.16
CA ALA A 75 -8.42 -2.06 -19.92
C ALA A 75 -8.15 -0.72 -19.21
N GLU A 76 -7.83 0.33 -19.98
CA GLU A 76 -7.72 1.70 -19.45
C GLU A 76 -9.04 2.16 -18.83
N LEU A 77 -10.15 2.01 -19.56
CA LEU A 77 -11.47 2.42 -19.10
C LEU A 77 -11.92 1.67 -17.83
N TYR A 78 -11.63 0.38 -17.73
CA TYR A 78 -11.85 -0.42 -16.52
C TYR A 78 -11.09 0.14 -15.32
N SER A 79 -9.85 0.53 -15.53
CA SER A 79 -8.97 0.98 -14.44
C SER A 79 -9.37 2.30 -13.80
N LEU A 80 -10.18 3.11 -14.51
CA LEU A 80 -10.78 4.32 -13.95
C LEU A 80 -11.77 4.01 -12.83
N GLY A 81 -12.20 2.76 -12.66
CA GLY A 81 -13.03 2.33 -11.53
C GLY A 81 -14.47 2.85 -11.61
N TYR A 82 -14.91 3.22 -12.82
CA TYR A 82 -16.26 3.68 -13.13
C TYR A 82 -17.22 2.55 -13.53
N PHE A 83 -16.67 1.40 -13.93
CA PHE A 83 -17.44 0.30 -14.49
C PHE A 83 -17.07 -1.00 -13.76
N ARG A 84 -18.10 -1.77 -13.41
CA ARG A 84 -17.93 -3.14 -12.91
C ARG A 84 -17.69 -4.11 -14.06
N ILE A 85 -18.35 -3.87 -15.20
CA ILE A 85 -18.28 -4.72 -16.39
C ILE A 85 -18.27 -3.81 -17.62
N ILE A 86 -17.37 -4.10 -18.54
CA ILE A 86 -17.23 -3.54 -19.90
C ILE A 86 -16.94 -4.72 -20.81
N TYR A 87 -17.76 -4.88 -21.85
CA TYR A 87 -17.51 -5.83 -22.92
C TYR A 87 -17.99 -5.24 -24.23
N TYR A 88 -17.43 -5.74 -25.33
CA TYR A 88 -17.77 -5.27 -26.66
C TYR A 88 -18.30 -6.42 -27.51
N GLU A 89 -19.18 -6.08 -28.44
CA GLU A 89 -19.72 -6.96 -29.46
C GLU A 89 -19.44 -6.34 -30.83
N ILE A 90 -19.06 -7.18 -31.79
CA ILE A 90 -18.82 -6.77 -33.17
C ILE A 90 -19.93 -7.36 -34.03
N HIS A 91 -20.78 -6.50 -34.57
CA HIS A 91 -21.86 -6.89 -35.47
C HIS A 91 -21.45 -6.57 -36.91
N LYS A 92 -21.74 -7.46 -37.85
CA LYS A 92 -21.48 -7.19 -39.28
C LYS A 92 -22.55 -6.24 -39.81
N SER A 93 -22.11 -5.24 -40.57
CA SER A 93 -22.96 -4.31 -41.31
C SER A 93 -22.73 -4.51 -42.82
N ASP A 94 -23.61 -3.92 -43.65
CA ASP A 94 -23.48 -3.97 -45.10
C ASP A 94 -22.14 -3.39 -45.60
N ASN A 95 -21.60 -3.96 -46.68
CA ASN A 95 -20.34 -3.57 -47.36
C ASN A 95 -19.04 -3.75 -46.56
N GLU A 96 -18.80 -4.93 -45.97
CA GLU A 96 -17.55 -5.25 -45.21
C GLU A 96 -17.27 -4.32 -44.01
N LYS A 97 -18.29 -3.59 -43.56
CA LYS A 97 -18.21 -2.74 -42.37
C LYS A 97 -18.70 -3.48 -41.14
N ILE A 98 -18.34 -2.95 -39.98
CA ILE A 98 -18.79 -3.48 -38.68
C ILE A 98 -19.35 -2.39 -37.78
N ASP A 99 -20.31 -2.76 -36.96
CA ASP A 99 -20.83 -1.97 -35.86
C ASP A 99 -20.22 -2.48 -34.55
N LEU A 100 -19.54 -1.58 -33.84
CA LEU A 100 -18.93 -1.88 -32.55
C LEU A 100 -19.89 -1.46 -31.43
N VAL A 101 -20.45 -2.42 -30.71
CA VAL A 101 -21.34 -2.16 -29.58
C VAL A 101 -20.57 -2.37 -28.28
N ILE A 102 -20.50 -1.35 -27.45
CA ILE A 102 -19.79 -1.38 -26.17
C ILE A 102 -20.81 -1.30 -25.06
N ASN A 103 -20.95 -2.41 -24.34
CA ASN A 103 -21.86 -2.56 -23.23
C ASN A 103 -21.10 -2.30 -21.94
N VAL A 104 -21.59 -1.35 -21.15
CA VAL A 104 -21.00 -0.98 -19.87
C VAL A 104 -22.01 -1.16 -18.74
N HIS A 105 -21.50 -1.56 -17.58
CA HIS A 105 -22.23 -1.57 -16.33
C HIS A 105 -21.50 -0.69 -15.33
N GLU A 106 -22.04 0.51 -15.08
CA GLU A 106 -21.45 1.47 -14.15
C GLU A 106 -21.38 0.91 -12.72
N SER A 107 -20.25 1.12 -12.06
CA SER A 107 -20.09 0.86 -10.63
C SER A 107 -20.64 2.02 -9.80
N GLN A 108 -20.87 1.77 -8.51
CA GLN A 108 -21.22 2.86 -7.59
C GLN A 108 -20.09 3.89 -7.54
N LEU A 109 -20.42 5.15 -7.85
CA LEU A 109 -19.48 6.27 -7.81
C LEU A 109 -19.09 6.67 -6.38
N LYS A 110 -19.76 6.12 -5.38
CA LYS A 110 -19.55 6.42 -3.97
C LYS A 110 -19.32 5.11 -3.24
N LYS A 111 -18.22 5.02 -2.49
CA LYS A 111 -17.91 3.89 -1.63
C LYS A 111 -17.70 4.40 -0.21
N PHE A 112 -18.18 3.62 0.75
CA PHE A 112 -17.98 3.87 2.15
C PHE A 112 -17.46 2.59 2.78
N ASN A 113 -16.27 2.67 3.38
CA ASN A 113 -15.65 1.57 4.10
C ASN A 113 -15.58 1.96 5.58
N LEU A 114 -16.03 1.05 6.44
CA LEU A 114 -15.96 1.21 7.89
C LEU A 114 -15.11 0.11 8.49
N GLY A 115 -14.32 0.49 9.50
CA GLY A 115 -13.33 -0.36 10.14
C GLY A 115 -13.28 -0.14 11.63
N LEU A 116 -13.01 -1.22 12.37
CA LEU A 116 -12.69 -1.15 13.79
C LEU A 116 -11.38 -1.89 14.02
N ARG A 117 -10.54 -1.32 14.87
CA ARG A 117 -9.35 -1.95 15.41
C ARG A 117 -9.26 -1.65 16.89
N TRP A 118 -8.76 -2.61 17.66
CA TRP A 118 -8.31 -2.40 19.02
C TRP A 118 -6.83 -2.79 19.10
N ASP A 119 -6.03 -1.99 19.79
CA ASP A 119 -4.68 -2.36 20.18
C ASP A 119 -4.35 -1.80 21.57
N ASN A 120 -3.37 -2.40 22.26
CA ASN A 120 -3.00 -1.97 23.62
C ASN A 120 -2.59 -0.50 23.74
N TYR A 121 -2.27 0.17 22.64
CA TYR A 121 -1.70 1.50 22.67
C TYR A 121 -2.74 2.60 22.45
N TYR A 122 -3.51 2.47 21.38
CA TYR A 122 -4.54 3.43 21.01
C TYR A 122 -5.91 3.00 21.50
N ASP A 123 -6.03 1.88 22.21
CA ASP A 123 -7.32 1.27 22.54
C ASP A 123 -8.17 1.07 21.27
N LEU A 124 -9.43 1.50 21.30
CA LEU A 124 -10.33 1.41 20.16
C LEU A 124 -10.04 2.51 19.13
N ILE A 125 -9.80 2.11 17.89
CA ILE A 125 -9.73 2.98 16.72
C ILE A 125 -10.85 2.61 15.76
N ALA A 126 -11.70 3.58 15.45
CA ALA A 126 -12.65 3.49 14.36
C ALA A 126 -12.11 4.18 13.12
N ILE A 127 -12.25 3.54 11.96
CA ILE A 127 -11.77 4.03 10.67
C ILE A 127 -12.97 4.14 9.74
N ALA A 128 -13.14 5.30 9.11
CA ALA A 128 -14.14 5.54 8.09
C ALA A 128 -13.47 6.10 6.84
N ASN A 129 -13.67 5.46 5.70
CA ASN A 129 -13.12 5.90 4.41
C ASN A 129 -14.26 6.14 3.43
N VAL A 130 -14.36 7.37 2.94
CA VAL A 130 -15.33 7.79 1.93
C VAL A 130 -14.56 7.99 0.63
N GLN A 131 -14.93 7.26 -0.42
CA GLN A 131 -14.36 7.42 -1.76
C GLN A 131 -15.45 7.86 -2.74
N LEU A 132 -15.19 8.94 -3.46
CA LEU A 132 -16.10 9.54 -4.43
C LEU A 132 -15.39 9.67 -5.78
N ASN A 133 -15.94 9.03 -6.81
CA ASN A 133 -15.55 9.23 -8.19
C ASN A 133 -16.46 10.29 -8.80
N SER A 134 -15.89 11.43 -9.19
CA SER A 134 -16.67 12.55 -9.74
C SER A 134 -17.30 12.18 -11.09
N ASN A 135 -18.57 12.56 -11.28
CA ASN A 135 -19.25 12.52 -12.57
C ASN A 135 -19.08 13.83 -13.36
N LEU A 136 -18.92 14.96 -12.67
CA LEU A 136 -18.70 16.28 -13.29
C LEU A 136 -17.31 16.37 -13.95
N LEU A 137 -16.30 15.81 -13.28
CA LEU A 137 -14.93 15.73 -13.78
C LEU A 137 -14.52 14.25 -13.83
N PRO A 138 -14.89 13.52 -14.89
CA PRO A 138 -14.51 12.12 -15.05
C PRO A 138 -12.98 11.93 -15.01
N GLY A 139 -12.54 10.95 -14.22
CA GLY A 139 -11.16 10.71 -13.84
C GLY A 139 -10.81 11.24 -12.44
N LEU A 140 -11.51 12.26 -11.94
CA LEU A 140 -11.23 12.83 -10.61
C LEU A 140 -11.74 11.91 -9.49
N ARG A 141 -10.84 11.58 -8.56
CA ARG A 141 -11.16 10.83 -7.35
C ARG A 141 -10.94 11.69 -6.13
N ILE A 142 -11.91 11.65 -5.23
CA ILE A 142 -11.87 12.30 -3.92
C ILE A 142 -11.97 11.20 -2.89
N GLU A 143 -11.09 11.24 -1.91
CA GLU A 143 -11.03 10.26 -0.84
C GLU A 143 -10.84 10.97 0.49
N ASP A 144 -11.58 10.55 1.49
CA ASP A 144 -11.47 11.08 2.83
C ASP A 144 -11.43 9.94 3.84
N GLN A 145 -10.34 9.86 4.60
CA GLN A 145 -10.12 8.84 5.61
C GLN A 145 -10.07 9.47 7.00
N PHE A 146 -11.03 9.11 7.84
CA PHE A 146 -11.07 9.45 9.25
C PHE A 146 -10.64 8.28 10.11
N GLN A 147 -9.84 8.54 11.13
CA GLN A 147 -9.55 7.64 12.24
C GLN A 147 -9.84 8.41 13.54
N PHE A 148 -10.68 7.85 14.40
CA PHE A 148 -11.17 8.51 15.63
C PHE A 148 -11.23 7.52 16.81
N ALA A 149 -11.63 8.04 17.98
CA ALA A 149 -11.54 7.43 19.32
C ALA A 149 -10.10 7.43 19.88
N GLY A 150 -9.31 6.40 19.64
CA GLY A 150 -7.94 6.27 20.15
C GLY A 150 -6.91 7.23 19.57
N ILE A 151 -7.11 7.61 18.31
CA ILE A 151 -6.33 8.60 17.57
C ILE A 151 -7.28 9.55 16.90
N GLN A 152 -6.88 10.80 16.72
CA GLN A 152 -7.57 11.70 15.82
C GLN A 152 -6.73 11.84 14.55
N LYS A 153 -7.21 11.37 13.41
CA LYS A 153 -6.50 11.50 12.14
C LYS A 153 -7.48 11.67 11.00
N ASN A 154 -7.22 12.63 10.13
CA ASN A 154 -7.92 12.85 8.88
C ASN A 154 -6.89 12.91 7.73
N ILE A 155 -7.16 12.16 6.66
CA ILE A 155 -6.44 12.28 5.40
C ILE A 155 -7.46 12.49 4.30
N PHE A 156 -7.56 13.73 3.84
CA PHE A 156 -8.32 14.09 2.66
C PHE A 156 -7.39 14.11 1.45
N SER A 157 -7.77 13.45 0.36
CA SER A 157 -6.98 13.38 -0.87
C SER A 157 -7.85 13.59 -2.09
N ILE A 158 -7.36 14.40 -3.03
CA ILE A 158 -7.90 14.55 -4.37
C ILE A 158 -6.82 14.13 -5.35
N TYR A 159 -7.12 13.22 -6.26
CA TYR A 159 -6.16 12.76 -7.26
C TYR A 159 -6.83 12.51 -8.61
N TYR A 160 -6.07 12.72 -9.68
CA TYR A 160 -6.53 12.51 -11.05
C TYR A 160 -5.68 11.43 -11.73
N PRO A 161 -6.01 10.13 -11.56
CA PRO A 161 -5.30 9.04 -12.20
C PRO A 161 -5.55 9.03 -13.71
N SER A 162 -4.79 9.85 -14.44
CA SER A 162 -4.76 9.82 -15.90
C SER A 162 -3.93 8.64 -16.37
N ARG A 163 -4.49 7.83 -17.28
CA ARG A 163 -3.78 6.72 -17.92
C ARG A 163 -3.61 6.90 -19.42
N LYS A 164 -3.94 8.09 -19.93
CA LYS A 164 -3.79 8.46 -21.36
C LYS A 164 -2.34 8.58 -21.82
N LEU A 165 -1.42 8.78 -20.87
CA LEU A 165 0.01 8.78 -21.15
C LEU A 165 0.52 7.33 -21.05
N ASN A 166 1.50 6.96 -21.88
CA ASN A 166 2.16 5.65 -21.79
C ASN A 166 2.80 5.36 -20.40
N PHE A 167 2.83 6.36 -19.52
CA PHE A 167 3.21 6.25 -18.12
C PHE A 167 2.05 6.72 -17.22
N PRO A 168 1.55 5.86 -16.29
CA PRO A 168 0.38 6.15 -15.46
C PRO A 168 0.72 7.12 -14.31
N ILE A 169 0.87 8.40 -14.67
CA ILE A 169 1.11 9.50 -13.74
C ILE A 169 -0.20 10.06 -13.18
N TYR A 170 -0.20 10.51 -11.94
CA TYR A 170 -1.36 11.16 -11.33
C TYR A 170 -0.94 12.34 -10.45
N PRO A 171 -1.41 13.57 -10.74
CA PRO A 171 -1.29 14.65 -9.78
C PRO A 171 -2.24 14.42 -8.60
N PHE A 172 -1.84 14.88 -7.42
CA PHE A 172 -2.68 14.82 -6.22
C PHE A 172 -2.48 16.03 -5.31
N ILE A 173 -3.51 16.33 -4.54
CA ILE A 173 -3.48 17.23 -3.39
C ILE A 173 -3.96 16.43 -2.20
N ARG A 174 -3.30 16.58 -1.05
CA ARG A 174 -3.60 15.86 0.17
C ARG A 174 -3.53 16.79 1.37
N ILE A 175 -4.55 16.76 2.21
CA ILE A 175 -4.61 17.44 3.50
C ILE A 175 -4.53 16.36 4.57
N LYS A 176 -3.63 16.55 5.53
CA LYS A 176 -3.41 15.62 6.63
C LYS A 176 -3.50 16.36 7.95
N ASN A 177 -4.43 15.92 8.79
CA ASN A 177 -4.52 16.35 10.17
C ASN A 177 -4.35 15.13 11.08
N SER A 178 -3.57 15.25 12.14
CA SER A 178 -3.48 14.20 13.16
C SER A 178 -3.19 14.74 14.54
N GLY A 179 -3.68 14.04 15.56
CA GLY A 179 -3.46 14.30 16.96
C GLY A 179 -3.44 12.98 17.72
N TYR A 180 -2.37 12.73 18.48
CA TYR A 180 -2.25 11.55 19.33
C TYR A 180 -1.29 11.83 20.50
N ILE A 181 -1.39 11.00 21.55
CA ILE A 181 -0.45 11.03 22.66
C ILE A 181 0.82 10.30 22.25
N PHE A 182 1.96 10.86 22.60
CA PHE A 182 3.30 10.36 22.34
C PHE A 182 4.01 10.14 23.66
N LYS A 183 4.54 8.93 23.90
CA LYS A 183 5.36 8.64 25.08
C LYS A 183 6.82 8.88 24.76
N LYS A 184 7.41 9.95 25.28
CA LYS A 184 8.82 10.27 25.08
C LYS A 184 9.66 9.51 26.11
N TYR A 185 10.44 8.55 25.61
CA TYR A 185 11.49 7.88 26.38
C TYR A 185 12.78 8.68 26.28
N ASP A 186 13.33 9.04 27.44
CA ASP A 186 14.68 9.55 27.60
C ASP A 186 15.54 8.43 28.24
N LEU A 187 16.75 8.72 28.72
CA LEU A 187 17.54 7.75 29.50
C LEU A 187 16.95 7.48 30.89
N GLU A 188 15.94 8.25 31.32
CA GLU A 188 15.20 8.06 32.57
C GLU A 188 14.20 6.90 32.47
N GLU A 189 13.94 6.19 33.57
CA GLU A 189 13.10 4.98 33.58
C GLU A 189 11.61 5.25 33.23
N THR A 190 11.08 6.44 33.50
CA THR A 190 9.65 6.75 33.28
C THR A 190 9.43 7.65 32.06
N PRO A 191 8.67 7.20 31.04
CA PRO A 191 8.41 8.02 29.86
C PRO A 191 7.48 9.20 30.19
N LYS A 192 7.80 10.37 29.62
CA LYS A 192 6.98 11.58 29.73
C LYS A 192 5.96 11.63 28.59
N ARG A 193 4.73 12.04 28.86
CA ARG A 193 3.65 12.07 27.86
C ARG A 193 3.58 13.43 27.16
N TYR A 194 3.51 13.40 25.84
CA TYR A 194 3.43 14.56 24.96
C TYR A 194 2.21 14.45 24.06
N LYS A 195 1.65 15.60 23.68
CA LYS A 195 0.58 15.72 22.69
C LYS A 195 1.22 16.13 21.37
N HIS A 196 1.21 15.22 20.41
CA HIS A 196 1.70 15.50 19.05
C HIS A 196 0.52 15.82 18.15
N ARG A 197 0.50 17.02 17.58
CA ARG A 197 -0.50 17.45 16.61
C ARG A 197 0.16 17.90 15.31
N THR A 198 -0.47 17.56 14.21
CA THR A 198 0.01 17.84 12.86
C THR A 198 -1.15 18.35 12.03
N ASN A 199 -0.96 19.47 11.34
CA ASN A 199 -1.85 19.97 10.31
C ASN A 199 -1.02 20.30 9.08
N GLY A 200 -1.28 19.65 7.96
CA GLY A 200 -0.48 19.88 6.76
C GLY A 200 -1.28 19.75 5.48
N VAL A 201 -0.78 20.44 4.46
CA VAL A 201 -1.23 20.33 3.07
C VAL A 201 -0.04 19.91 2.22
N SER A 202 -0.29 19.07 1.24
CA SER A 202 0.72 18.57 0.32
C SER A 202 0.16 18.45 -1.08
N THR A 203 1.03 18.62 -2.06
CA THR A 203 0.73 18.42 -3.47
C THR A 203 1.88 17.65 -4.11
N GLY A 204 1.58 16.84 -5.12
CA GLY A 204 2.58 15.98 -5.70
C GLY A 204 2.14 15.28 -6.97
N ILE A 205 3.04 14.46 -7.49
CA ILE A 205 2.81 13.59 -8.64
C ILE A 205 3.19 12.17 -8.23
N GLY A 206 2.29 11.23 -8.49
CA GLY A 206 2.50 9.82 -8.30
C GLY A 206 2.60 9.05 -9.62
N VAL A 207 3.24 7.88 -9.59
CA VAL A 207 3.32 6.91 -10.68
C VAL A 207 2.89 5.56 -10.15
N LEU A 208 1.84 4.97 -10.73
CA LEU A 208 1.34 3.64 -10.36
C LEU A 208 1.54 2.64 -11.50
N LEU A 209 2.62 1.86 -11.46
CA LEU A 209 2.94 0.89 -12.49
C LEU A 209 2.38 -0.50 -12.12
N LYS A 210 1.53 -1.05 -13.00
CA LYS A 210 0.98 -2.42 -12.91
C LYS A 210 0.32 -2.76 -11.56
N ASN A 211 -0.15 -1.75 -10.83
CA ASN A 211 -0.81 -1.85 -9.51
C ASN A 211 0.05 -2.45 -8.38
N PHE A 212 1.33 -2.75 -8.58
CA PHE A 212 2.23 -3.24 -7.53
C PHE A 212 3.36 -2.26 -7.19
N TRP A 213 3.73 -1.38 -8.13
CA TRP A 213 4.76 -0.37 -7.91
C TRP A 213 4.12 1.01 -7.85
N ASN A 214 4.30 1.70 -6.73
CA ASN A 214 3.87 3.07 -6.54
C ASN A 214 5.08 3.97 -6.22
N THR A 215 5.14 5.17 -6.79
CA THR A 215 6.16 6.17 -6.45
C THR A 215 5.51 7.54 -6.41
N GLU A 216 5.68 8.28 -5.31
CA GLU A 216 5.14 9.63 -5.15
C GLU A 216 6.26 10.62 -4.84
N LEU A 217 6.31 11.71 -5.59
CA LEU A 217 7.06 12.91 -5.26
C LEU A 217 6.07 13.95 -4.74
N GLU A 218 6.23 14.39 -3.50
CA GLU A 218 5.34 15.35 -2.84
C GLU A 218 6.13 16.54 -2.28
N TYR A 219 5.56 17.73 -2.40
CA TYR A 219 5.93 18.90 -1.60
C TYR A 219 4.86 19.09 -0.54
N PHE A 220 5.25 19.22 0.72
CA PHE A 220 4.32 19.43 1.82
C PHE A 220 4.70 20.64 2.67
N TYR A 221 3.66 21.33 3.15
CA TYR A 221 3.73 22.39 4.12
C TYR A 221 2.92 21.97 5.34
N ARG A 222 3.57 21.90 6.50
CA ARG A 222 3.00 21.29 7.69
C ARG A 222 3.34 22.09 8.94
N GLN A 223 2.32 22.34 9.73
CA GLN A 223 2.43 22.89 11.06
C GLN A 223 2.34 21.74 12.07
N GLU A 224 3.31 21.65 12.98
CA GLU A 224 3.35 20.64 14.02
C GLU A 224 3.49 21.27 15.40
N SER A 225 2.83 20.68 16.41
CA SER A 225 3.07 20.97 17.82
C SER A 225 3.42 19.69 18.55
N PHE A 226 4.42 19.79 19.42
CA PHE A 226 4.90 18.70 20.25
C PHE A 226 5.12 19.22 21.67
N LEU A 227 4.07 19.17 22.49
CA LEU A 227 4.05 19.76 23.83
C LEU A 227 3.83 18.69 24.90
N PRO A 228 4.38 18.82 26.11
CA PRO A 228 4.02 17.91 27.19
C PRO A 228 2.51 17.95 27.43
N GLU A 229 1.91 16.82 27.79
CA GLU A 229 0.44 16.68 27.89
C GLU A 229 -0.21 17.67 28.88
N GLU A 230 0.54 18.12 29.88
CA GLU A 230 0.11 19.09 30.90
C GLU A 230 0.03 20.54 30.38
N TYR A 231 0.66 20.86 29.25
CA TYR A 231 0.68 22.20 28.67
C TYR A 231 -0.08 22.24 27.34
N ASP A 232 -1.03 23.16 27.20
CA ASP A 232 -1.80 23.36 25.96
C ASP A 232 -1.36 24.60 25.16
N VAL A 233 -0.41 25.39 25.67
CA VAL A 233 0.13 26.59 24.99
C VAL A 233 1.58 26.34 24.61
N GLY A 234 1.89 26.46 23.32
CA GLY A 234 3.24 26.35 22.81
C GLY A 234 3.35 26.83 21.37
N THR A 235 4.59 26.92 20.90
CA THR A 235 4.90 27.30 19.52
C THR A 235 4.64 26.13 18.58
N ASN A 236 4.15 26.44 17.39
CA ASN A 236 4.02 25.47 16.33
C ASN A 236 5.24 25.57 15.41
N ASP A 237 5.91 24.45 15.20
CA ASP A 237 7.00 24.34 14.24
C ASP A 237 6.43 24.18 12.84
N LEU A 238 7.13 24.76 11.88
CA LEU A 238 6.74 24.74 10.48
C LEU A 238 7.71 23.90 9.66
N TYR A 239 7.18 23.04 8.81
CA TYR A 239 7.96 22.15 7.95
C TYR A 239 7.49 22.29 6.52
N ALA A 240 8.36 22.83 5.67
CA ALA A 240 8.23 22.93 4.23
C ALA A 240 9.25 21.98 3.60
N SER A 241 8.78 20.86 3.07
CA SER A 241 9.65 19.74 2.73
C SER A 241 9.27 19.07 1.42
N ILE A 242 10.26 18.47 0.77
CA ILE A 242 10.09 17.59 -0.38
C ILE A 242 10.26 16.15 0.09
N SER A 243 9.36 15.27 -0.31
CA SER A 243 9.37 13.85 0.04
C SER A 243 9.24 13.01 -1.21
N LEU A 244 10.10 12.00 -1.32
CA LEU A 244 10.06 10.96 -2.34
C LEU A 244 9.76 9.64 -1.65
N SER A 245 8.65 9.02 -2.00
CA SER A 245 8.28 7.70 -1.48
C SER A 245 8.12 6.69 -2.61
N ALA A 246 8.57 5.46 -2.38
CA ALA A 246 8.43 4.36 -3.31
C ALA A 246 7.95 3.12 -2.56
N GLN A 247 7.01 2.38 -3.15
CA GLN A 247 6.45 1.15 -2.61
C GLN A 247 6.38 0.09 -3.70
N LEU A 248 6.90 -1.10 -3.39
CA LEU A 248 6.69 -2.33 -4.15
C LEU A 248 5.86 -3.28 -3.28
N ASP A 249 4.69 -3.69 -3.75
CA ASP A 249 3.78 -4.59 -3.04
C ASP A 249 3.42 -5.78 -3.93
N LEU A 250 3.97 -6.95 -3.57
CA LEU A 250 3.74 -8.24 -4.23
C LEU A 250 3.15 -9.26 -3.24
N LEU A 251 2.53 -8.79 -2.16
CA LEU A 251 1.91 -9.67 -1.15
C LEU A 251 0.68 -10.37 -1.72
N ASP A 252 0.48 -11.62 -1.31
CA ASP A 252 -0.70 -12.41 -1.68
C ASP A 252 -1.97 -12.02 -0.90
N ASP A 253 -1.81 -11.60 0.34
CA ASP A 253 -2.88 -11.15 1.23
C ASP A 253 -2.39 -9.97 2.10
N VAL A 254 -3.22 -8.96 2.30
CA VAL A 254 -2.86 -7.73 3.04
C VAL A 254 -2.98 -7.92 4.57
N LEU A 255 -3.91 -8.76 5.02
CA LEU A 255 -4.19 -8.97 6.45
C LEU A 255 -3.33 -10.07 7.04
N LEU A 256 -3.13 -11.17 6.31
CA LEU A 256 -2.32 -12.30 6.74
C LEU A 256 -1.45 -12.85 5.58
N PRO A 257 -0.40 -12.09 5.17
CA PRO A 257 0.42 -12.46 4.03
C PRO A 257 1.10 -13.82 4.25
N SER A 258 1.08 -14.67 3.24
CA SER A 258 1.74 -15.98 3.26
C SER A 258 2.91 -16.05 2.28
N ASN A 259 2.86 -15.29 1.19
CA ASN A 259 3.92 -15.20 0.20
C ASN A 259 4.00 -13.79 -0.38
N GLY A 260 5.20 -13.39 -0.76
CA GLY A 260 5.42 -12.13 -1.47
C GLY A 260 6.37 -11.21 -0.73
N ILE A 261 6.51 -10.01 -1.28
CA ILE A 261 7.47 -9.01 -0.83
C ILE A 261 6.77 -7.67 -0.75
N LEU A 262 6.98 -6.96 0.35
CA LEU A 262 6.64 -5.56 0.50
C LEU A 262 7.92 -4.78 0.75
N PHE A 263 8.19 -3.76 -0.05
CA PHE A 263 9.30 -2.83 0.19
C PHE A 263 8.78 -1.41 0.16
N LYS A 264 9.19 -0.60 1.14
CA LYS A 264 8.83 0.82 1.27
C LYS A 264 10.10 1.62 1.50
N GLY A 265 10.40 2.53 0.58
CA GLY A 265 11.45 3.53 0.69
C GLY A 265 10.85 4.92 0.83
N LYS A 266 11.44 5.75 1.68
CA LYS A 266 11.09 7.16 1.81
C LYS A 266 12.34 8.00 2.02
N TYR A 267 12.43 9.09 1.27
CA TYR A 267 13.35 10.19 1.49
C TYR A 267 12.54 11.46 1.77
N GLU A 268 12.97 12.27 2.72
CA GLU A 268 12.34 13.54 3.06
C GLU A 268 13.42 14.58 3.35
N ASN A 269 13.28 15.76 2.76
CA ASN A 269 14.19 16.89 2.91
C ASN A 269 13.42 18.12 3.38
N SER A 270 13.70 18.57 4.60
CA SER A 270 13.18 19.81 5.16
C SER A 270 14.22 20.91 5.04
N SER A 271 13.82 22.08 4.52
CA SER A 271 14.71 23.21 4.32
C SER A 271 14.13 24.53 4.83
N THR A 272 14.94 25.33 5.52
CA THR A 272 14.69 26.69 6.00
C THR A 272 14.60 27.65 4.84
N GLU A 273 15.28 27.36 3.72
CA GLU A 273 15.15 28.14 2.47
C GLU A 273 13.72 28.08 1.90
N TRP A 274 12.97 27.02 2.24
CA TRP A 274 11.57 26.85 1.84
C TRP A 274 10.57 27.25 2.94
N GLY A 275 11.07 27.80 4.06
CA GLY A 275 10.25 28.27 5.17
C GLY A 275 10.06 27.26 6.30
N SER A 276 10.89 26.22 6.39
CA SER A 276 10.89 25.33 7.57
C SER A 276 11.58 25.98 8.78
N THR A 277 11.18 25.58 9.98
CA THR A 277 11.87 25.91 11.24
C THR A 277 13.18 25.13 11.38
N GLN A 278 13.24 23.89 10.87
CA GLN A 278 14.40 23.00 10.99
C GLN A 278 14.82 22.39 9.64
N ASN A 279 16.12 22.09 9.55
CA ASN A 279 16.77 21.49 8.39
C ASN A 279 17.15 20.04 8.69
N TYR A 280 16.54 19.09 7.98
CA TYR A 280 16.91 17.69 8.10
C TYR A 280 16.73 16.91 6.80
N HIS A 281 17.47 15.81 6.72
CA HIS A 281 17.28 14.75 5.73
C HIS A 281 16.89 13.47 6.44
N LEU A 282 15.77 12.87 6.07
CA LEU A 282 15.32 11.57 6.56
C LEU A 282 15.39 10.55 5.42
N TYR A 283 16.12 9.46 5.67
CA TYR A 283 16.11 8.26 4.84
C TYR A 283 15.45 7.14 5.62
N ARG A 284 14.45 6.46 5.05
CA ARG A 284 13.75 5.36 5.70
C ARG A 284 13.48 4.24 4.71
N GLY A 285 13.78 3.01 5.11
CA GLY A 285 13.55 1.79 4.36
C GLY A 285 12.91 0.72 5.25
N ILE A 286 11.86 0.08 4.75
CA ILE A 286 11.20 -1.06 5.38
C ILE A 286 11.02 -2.13 4.33
N GLY A 287 11.38 -3.37 4.65
CA GLY A 287 11.15 -4.51 3.78
C GLY A 287 10.56 -5.68 4.56
N ASP A 288 9.55 -6.33 4.01
CA ASP A 288 8.93 -7.54 4.52
C ASP A 288 8.94 -8.60 3.43
N ILE A 289 9.39 -9.81 3.76
CA ILE A 289 9.45 -10.96 2.84
C ILE A 289 8.74 -12.13 3.50
N TYR A 290 7.77 -12.70 2.79
CA TYR A 290 7.00 -13.85 3.23
C TYR A 290 7.22 -15.03 2.28
N PHE A 291 7.43 -16.21 2.85
CA PHE A 291 7.49 -17.45 2.10
C PHE A 291 6.84 -18.58 2.88
N SER A 292 5.89 -19.28 2.23
CA SER A 292 5.16 -20.38 2.85
C SER A 292 5.41 -21.72 2.16
N ARG A 293 5.64 -22.75 2.97
CA ARG A 293 5.67 -24.15 2.53
C ARG A 293 4.74 -24.99 3.40
N LYS A 294 3.68 -25.53 2.80
CA LYS A 294 2.61 -26.29 3.50
C LYS A 294 1.99 -25.44 4.63
N ARG A 295 2.19 -25.82 5.89
CA ARG A 295 1.64 -25.15 7.08
C ARG A 295 2.61 -24.13 7.70
N ASN A 296 3.80 -23.98 7.13
CA ASN A 296 4.88 -23.19 7.71
C ASN A 296 5.08 -21.94 6.87
N THR A 297 4.92 -20.77 7.47
CA THR A 297 5.24 -19.47 6.88
C THR A 297 6.44 -18.88 7.60
N TYR A 298 7.39 -18.37 6.83
CA TYR A 298 8.54 -17.62 7.33
C TYR A 298 8.39 -16.17 6.89
N HIS A 299 8.61 -15.26 7.82
CA HIS A 299 8.56 -13.82 7.62
C HIS A 299 9.89 -13.21 8.06
N ILE A 300 10.51 -12.45 7.16
CA ILE A 300 11.72 -11.68 7.42
C ILE A 300 11.40 -10.22 7.17
N MET A 301 11.55 -9.40 8.20
CA MET A 301 11.43 -7.95 8.10
C MET A 301 12.78 -7.29 8.38
N GLY A 302 13.08 -6.25 7.61
CA GLY A 302 14.21 -5.35 7.82
C GLY A 302 13.71 -3.92 7.94
N TYR A 303 14.30 -3.16 8.86
CA TYR A 303 14.03 -1.74 9.03
C TYR A 303 15.32 -0.95 9.11
N TYR A 304 15.33 0.18 8.41
CA TYR A 304 16.41 1.15 8.39
C TYR A 304 15.82 2.55 8.43
N HIS A 305 16.37 3.43 9.26
CA HIS A 305 16.32 4.85 8.99
C HIS A 305 17.56 5.56 9.47
N GLN A 306 17.84 6.69 8.84
CA GLN A 306 18.87 7.62 9.23
C GLN A 306 18.34 9.04 9.04
N ILE A 307 18.61 9.89 10.02
CA ILE A 307 18.24 11.30 10.01
C ILE A 307 19.52 12.11 10.21
N LEU A 308 19.69 13.13 9.38
CA LEU A 308 20.84 14.03 9.40
C LEU A 308 20.39 15.45 9.78
N ASN A 309 21.31 16.24 10.32
CA ASN A 309 21.13 17.63 10.74
C ASN A 309 20.14 17.77 11.92
N ASP A 310 19.42 18.88 12.02
CA ASP A 310 18.53 19.20 13.14
C ASP A 310 17.11 18.68 12.85
N PHE A 311 16.65 17.73 13.67
CA PHE A 311 15.38 17.05 13.47
C PHE A 311 14.58 16.95 14.78
N PRO A 312 13.25 16.94 14.69
CA PRO A 312 12.41 16.79 15.87
C PRO A 312 12.33 15.32 16.31
N ARG A 313 12.24 15.12 17.64
CA ARG A 313 12.30 13.79 18.28
C ARG A 313 11.29 12.77 17.76
N PHE A 314 10.08 13.20 17.41
CA PHE A 314 9.02 12.30 16.97
C PHE A 314 9.31 11.65 15.61
N ILE A 315 10.11 12.28 14.73
CA ILE A 315 10.49 11.69 13.41
C ILE A 315 11.46 10.53 13.58
N ALA A 316 12.29 10.60 14.63
CA ALA A 316 13.29 9.61 15.01
C ALA A 316 12.70 8.44 15.81
N THR A 317 11.39 8.40 16.08
CA THR A 317 10.78 7.43 16.99
C THR A 317 9.81 6.50 16.28
N ILE A 318 9.84 5.21 16.63
CA ILE A 318 8.94 4.17 16.11
C ILE A 318 7.77 3.96 17.09
N PRO A 319 6.53 4.23 16.69
CA PRO A 319 5.38 4.20 17.60
C PRO A 319 4.83 2.80 17.91
N ARG A 320 5.32 1.75 17.24
CA ARG A 320 4.62 0.44 17.16
C ARG A 320 5.03 -0.61 18.21
N GLY A 321 6.07 -0.34 19.01
CA GLY A 321 6.51 -1.23 20.10
C GLY A 321 6.65 -2.70 19.67
N SER A 322 6.01 -3.60 20.43
CA SER A 322 6.10 -5.06 20.27
C SER A 322 5.58 -5.62 18.93
N GLN A 323 4.73 -4.88 18.22
CA GLN A 323 4.32 -5.23 16.85
C GLN A 323 5.49 -5.17 15.86
N THR A 324 6.47 -4.31 16.13
CA THR A 324 7.64 -4.11 15.27
C THR A 324 8.87 -4.80 15.87
N PHE A 325 9.07 -4.66 17.18
CA PHE A 325 10.19 -5.25 17.90
C PHE A 325 9.71 -5.88 19.21
N ALA A 326 9.66 -7.21 19.25
CA ALA A 326 9.19 -7.99 20.39
C ALA A 326 9.94 -7.63 21.68
N GLY A 327 9.20 -7.35 22.75
CA GLY A 327 9.76 -7.07 24.08
C GLY A 327 10.16 -5.62 24.32
N VAL A 328 9.73 -4.71 23.43
CA VAL A 328 9.92 -3.26 23.55
C VAL A 328 8.53 -2.58 23.56
N GLU A 329 8.38 -1.57 24.42
CA GLU A 329 7.16 -0.77 24.53
C GLU A 329 7.00 0.19 23.34
N GLU A 330 5.79 0.71 23.13
CA GLU A 330 5.54 1.71 22.11
C GLU A 330 6.40 2.96 22.35
N PHE A 331 6.94 3.58 21.28
CA PHE A 331 7.82 4.77 21.31
C PHE A 331 9.19 4.57 21.96
N GLN A 332 9.49 3.38 22.49
CA GLN A 332 10.78 3.12 23.14
C GLN A 332 11.92 2.91 22.13
N LEU A 333 11.61 2.50 20.89
CA LEU A 333 12.57 2.51 19.79
C LEU A 333 12.66 3.91 19.18
N TRP A 334 13.74 4.63 19.48
CA TRP A 334 14.01 5.97 18.95
C TRP A 334 15.49 6.10 18.61
N GLY A 335 15.86 6.99 17.69
CA GLY A 335 17.27 7.27 17.34
C GLY A 335 17.43 8.02 16.02
N SER A 336 18.52 8.79 15.87
CA SER A 336 18.92 9.38 14.58
C SER A 336 19.21 8.29 13.53
N THR A 337 19.76 7.15 13.94
CA THR A 337 19.94 5.96 13.10
C THR A 337 19.38 4.74 13.81
N LEU A 338 18.46 3.99 13.19
CA LEU A 338 18.06 2.67 13.68
C LEU A 338 18.11 1.64 12.55
N VAL A 339 18.69 0.48 12.87
CA VAL A 339 18.77 -0.68 11.99
C VAL A 339 18.42 -1.93 12.78
N PHE A 340 17.37 -2.63 12.38
CA PHE A 340 17.01 -3.91 12.99
C PHE A 340 16.33 -4.85 12.01
N SER A 341 16.30 -6.13 12.39
CA SER A 341 15.56 -7.16 11.69
C SER A 341 14.60 -7.89 12.63
N ARG A 342 13.51 -8.40 12.06
CA ARG A 342 12.55 -9.29 12.71
C ARG A 342 12.48 -10.57 11.89
N LEU A 343 12.59 -11.70 12.57
CA LEU A 343 12.36 -13.03 12.03
C LEU A 343 11.13 -13.59 12.72
N GLU A 344 10.16 -14.01 11.93
CA GLU A 344 8.93 -14.59 12.45
C GLU A 344 8.63 -15.91 11.74
N TYR A 345 8.42 -16.95 12.53
CA TYR A 345 7.94 -18.24 12.06
C TYR A 345 6.48 -18.39 12.46
N ARG A 346 5.62 -18.69 11.50
CA ARG A 346 4.19 -18.87 11.70
C ARG A 346 3.75 -20.26 11.27
N TYR A 347 3.18 -21.02 12.20
CA TYR A 347 2.63 -22.34 11.98
C TYR A 347 1.10 -22.30 11.91
N LYS A 348 0.54 -22.78 10.81
CA LYS A 348 -0.91 -22.94 10.61
C LYS A 348 -1.40 -24.25 11.24
N HIS A 349 -1.96 -24.17 12.44
CA HIS A 349 -2.51 -25.34 13.13
C HIS A 349 -3.87 -25.76 12.55
N LYS A 350 -4.77 -24.79 12.36
CA LYS A 350 -6.08 -24.94 11.70
C LYS A 350 -6.26 -23.85 10.66
N LYS A 351 -7.39 -23.84 9.95
CA LYS A 351 -7.69 -22.80 8.96
C LYS A 351 -7.54 -21.38 9.54
N ASP A 352 -7.99 -21.21 10.78
CA ASP A 352 -8.17 -19.91 11.43
C ASP A 352 -7.29 -19.74 12.68
N ILE A 353 -6.35 -20.66 12.95
CA ILE A 353 -5.49 -20.64 14.15
C ILE A 353 -4.02 -20.76 13.72
N PHE A 354 -3.25 -19.75 14.09
CA PHE A 354 -1.84 -19.62 13.77
C PHE A 354 -1.02 -19.43 15.05
N ALA A 355 0.08 -20.16 15.18
CA ALA A 355 1.07 -19.96 16.23
C ALA A 355 2.29 -19.25 15.64
N HIS A 356 2.89 -18.33 16.40
CA HIS A 356 3.98 -17.47 15.98
C HIS A 356 5.16 -17.63 16.94
N LEU A 357 6.36 -17.68 16.38
CA LEU A 357 7.62 -17.49 17.09
C LEU A 357 8.31 -16.29 16.48
N VAL A 358 8.67 -15.32 17.30
CA VAL A 358 9.24 -14.03 16.88
C VAL A 358 10.61 -13.87 17.51
N MET A 359 11.57 -13.44 16.71
CA MET A 359 12.88 -13.02 17.14
C MET A 359 13.21 -11.69 16.49
N ASN A 360 13.73 -10.76 17.28
CA ASN A 360 14.15 -9.44 16.83
C ASN A 360 15.62 -9.24 17.16
N TRP A 361 16.35 -8.64 16.22
CA TRP A 361 17.75 -8.28 16.37
C TRP A 361 17.94 -6.82 16.00
N LEU A 362 18.23 -6.00 17.01
CA LEU A 362 18.68 -4.63 16.85
C LEU A 362 20.16 -4.66 16.49
N ILE A 363 20.47 -4.31 15.26
CA ILE A 363 21.83 -4.30 14.74
C ILE A 363 22.55 -3.06 15.28
N SER A 364 21.94 -1.89 15.11
CA SER A 364 22.49 -0.62 15.58
C SER A 364 21.39 0.39 15.87
N ALA A 365 21.55 1.14 16.95
CA ALA A 365 20.75 2.31 17.27
C ALA A 365 21.66 3.43 17.74
N LYS A 366 21.54 4.60 17.11
CA LYS A 366 22.28 5.82 17.46
C LYS A 366 21.28 6.93 17.68
N ALA A 367 21.48 7.69 18.74
CA ALA A 367 20.58 8.72 19.21
C ALA A 367 21.22 10.09 18.97
N ASP A 368 22.05 10.50 19.92
CA ASP A 368 22.92 11.68 19.91
C ASP A 368 24.39 11.22 19.93
N ASP A 369 25.35 12.14 19.80
CA ASP A 369 26.78 11.84 19.58
C ASP A 369 27.42 10.84 20.55
N ASN A 370 26.88 10.71 21.78
CA ASN A 370 27.41 9.81 22.80
C ASN A 370 26.51 8.61 23.14
N ILE A 371 25.31 8.51 22.56
CA ILE A 371 24.34 7.46 22.90
C ILE A 371 24.17 6.52 21.72
N SER A 372 24.74 5.32 21.85
CA SER A 372 24.56 4.26 20.87
C SER A 372 24.43 2.90 21.54
N THR A 373 23.77 1.98 20.85
CA THR A 373 23.70 0.59 21.24
C THR A 373 23.72 -0.30 20.01
N GLU A 374 24.21 -1.52 20.18
CA GLU A 374 24.30 -2.52 19.13
C GLU A 374 23.94 -3.88 19.71
N ASN A 375 23.51 -4.79 18.82
CA ASN A 375 23.28 -6.20 19.14
C ASN A 375 22.32 -6.45 20.32
N LYS A 376 21.20 -5.74 20.37
CA LYS A 376 20.11 -6.05 21.31
C LYS A 376 19.13 -7.05 20.69
N TRP A 377 18.51 -7.87 21.53
CA TRP A 377 17.63 -8.94 21.10
C TRP A 377 16.27 -8.86 21.80
N GLY A 378 15.24 -9.27 21.07
CA GLY A 378 13.90 -9.45 21.58
C GLY A 378 13.35 -10.78 21.08
N ALA A 379 12.55 -11.46 21.88
CA ALA A 379 11.91 -12.70 21.46
C ALA A 379 10.46 -12.73 21.93
N GLY A 380 9.61 -13.44 21.22
CA GLY A 380 8.21 -13.60 21.61
C GLY A 380 7.58 -14.85 21.01
N PHE A 381 6.45 -15.22 21.58
CA PHE A 381 5.55 -16.19 20.98
C PHE A 381 4.16 -15.57 20.90
N GLY A 382 3.38 -15.98 19.91
CA GLY A 382 2.03 -15.46 19.75
C GLY A 382 1.06 -16.44 19.13
N ILE A 383 -0.21 -16.10 19.23
CA ILE A 383 -1.30 -16.82 18.59
C ILE A 383 -2.15 -15.80 17.84
N THR A 384 -2.42 -16.08 16.57
CA THR A 384 -3.40 -15.33 15.78
C THR A 384 -4.62 -16.19 15.53
N LEU A 385 -5.80 -15.66 15.86
CA LEU A 385 -7.10 -16.25 15.55
C LEU A 385 -7.78 -15.40 14.48
N MET A 386 -8.13 -16.00 13.34
CA MET A 386 -8.89 -15.31 12.30
C MET A 386 -10.36 -15.29 12.69
N SER A 387 -10.90 -14.09 12.93
CA SER A 387 -12.32 -13.88 13.20
C SER A 387 -13.00 -13.15 12.03
N PRO A 388 -14.33 -13.17 11.95
CA PRO A 388 -15.08 -12.36 10.98
C PRO A 388 -14.82 -10.84 11.11
N LEU A 389 -14.34 -10.38 12.28
CA LEU A 389 -14.01 -8.98 12.53
C LEU A 389 -12.54 -8.64 12.21
N GLY A 390 -11.76 -9.60 11.73
CA GLY A 390 -10.32 -9.47 11.48
C GLY A 390 -9.47 -10.39 12.37
N PRO A 391 -8.14 -10.37 12.19
CA PRO A 391 -7.21 -11.12 13.04
C PRO A 391 -7.27 -10.63 14.50
N LEU A 392 -7.28 -11.60 15.42
CA LEU A 392 -7.06 -11.40 16.85
C LEU A 392 -5.68 -11.92 17.17
N GLU A 393 -4.74 -11.03 17.48
CA GLU A 393 -3.33 -11.35 17.66
C GLU A 393 -2.95 -11.18 19.14
N PHE A 394 -2.46 -12.24 19.75
CA PHE A 394 -1.94 -12.25 21.12
C PHE A 394 -0.45 -12.55 21.05
N ILE A 395 0.39 -11.66 21.59
CA ILE A 395 1.83 -11.86 21.63
C ILE A 395 2.30 -11.68 23.06
N TRP A 396 2.99 -12.67 23.58
CA TRP A 396 3.86 -12.51 24.74
C TRP A 396 5.28 -12.34 24.25
N SER A 397 5.97 -11.32 24.75
CA SER A 397 7.33 -11.01 24.31
C SER A 397 8.22 -10.60 25.47
N ARG A 398 9.51 -10.83 25.30
CA ARG A 398 10.56 -10.52 26.26
C ARG A 398 11.69 -9.78 25.55
N GLY A 399 12.10 -8.66 26.12
CA GLY A 399 13.10 -7.77 25.53
C GLY A 399 13.72 -6.84 26.56
N PRO A 400 14.61 -5.92 26.14
CA PRO A 400 15.27 -4.99 27.04
C PRO A 400 14.29 -3.96 27.61
N LYS A 401 14.41 -3.63 28.90
CA LYS A 401 13.69 -2.50 29.51
C LYS A 401 14.10 -1.16 28.91
N ASN A 402 15.33 -1.07 28.45
CA ASN A 402 15.87 0.09 27.78
C ASN A 402 16.89 -0.39 26.75
N ILE A 403 16.76 0.08 25.52
CA ILE A 403 17.64 -0.32 24.44
C ILE A 403 19.05 0.26 24.63
N TYR A 404 19.18 1.43 25.25
CA TYR A 404 20.44 2.14 25.41
C TYR A 404 21.21 1.79 26.69
N LEU A 405 20.51 1.43 27.77
CA LEU A 405 21.14 1.13 29.06
C LEU A 405 21.36 -0.37 29.24
N SER A 406 22.62 -0.79 29.36
CA SER A 406 23.00 -2.20 29.50
C SER A 406 22.58 -2.85 30.82
N ASN A 407 22.36 -2.06 31.88
CA ASN A 407 22.15 -2.54 33.24
C ASN A 407 20.67 -2.67 33.65
N GLU A 408 19.72 -2.23 32.81
CA GLU A 408 18.29 -2.14 33.20
C GLU A 408 17.50 -3.45 33.05
N GLY A 409 18.16 -4.53 32.64
CA GLY A 409 17.58 -5.87 32.62
C GLY A 409 16.49 -6.06 31.55
N TRP A 410 15.67 -7.10 31.74
CA TRP A 410 14.68 -7.55 30.77
C TRP A 410 13.26 -7.30 31.29
N GLN A 411 12.34 -7.05 30.37
CA GLN A 411 10.90 -6.97 30.63
C GLN A 411 10.14 -8.02 29.84
N ASN A 412 8.95 -8.36 30.33
CA ASN A 412 7.98 -9.17 29.60
C ASN A 412 6.76 -8.30 29.31
N LEU A 413 6.30 -8.30 28.07
CA LEU A 413 5.19 -7.51 27.59
C LEU A 413 4.13 -8.43 26.97
N PHE A 414 2.87 -8.10 27.21
CA PHE A 414 1.73 -8.72 26.57
C PHE A 414 1.12 -7.72 25.60
N TYR A 415 1.04 -8.10 24.34
CA TYR A 415 0.42 -7.30 23.30
C TYR A 415 -0.81 -8.04 22.77
N PHE A 416 -1.94 -7.34 22.72
CA PHE A 416 -3.16 -7.80 22.09
C PHE A 416 -3.52 -6.84 20.95
N SER A 417 -4.07 -7.39 19.88
CA SER A 417 -4.71 -6.59 18.84
C SER A 417 -5.89 -7.34 18.25
N ALA A 418 -6.90 -6.59 17.85
CA ALA A 418 -8.09 -7.13 17.22
C ALA A 418 -8.54 -6.20 16.11
N GLY A 419 -8.96 -6.75 14.98
CA GLY A 419 -9.65 -5.99 13.96
C GLY A 419 -8.89 -5.84 12.65
N TYR A 420 -9.43 -5.02 11.75
CA TYR A 420 -8.88 -4.85 10.42
C TYR A 420 -7.71 -3.87 10.41
N LYS A 421 -6.64 -4.25 9.69
CA LYS A 421 -5.57 -3.34 9.28
C LYS A 421 -6.00 -2.76 7.91
N PHE A 422 -6.31 -1.47 7.88
CA PHE A 422 -6.67 -0.73 6.65
C PHE A 422 -5.45 -0.02 6.07
#